data_AF-A0A182XPW1-F1
#
_entry.id   AF-A0A182XPW1-F1
#
_cell.length_a   1.000
_cell.length_b   1.000
_cell.length_c   1.000
_cell.angle_alpha   90.00
_cell.angle_beta   90.00
_cell.angle_gamma   90.00
#
_symmetry.space_group_name_H-M   'P 1'
#
loop_
_entity.id
_entity.type
_entity.pdbx_description
1 polymer ?
#
loop_
_entity_poly.entity_id
_entity_poly.type
_entity_poly.pdbx_seq_one_letter_code
_entity_poly.pdbx_strand_id
1 'polypeptide(L)'
;MFTTRREVADRRSRMRLFKHTANVTLDLLKKFGWDIIDHPPYSPDVAPSSHMFLALKKHLGGKTFESDAEVQKEVNTWLREADGES
;
A
#
# COMPACT_ATOMS: atom_id res chain seq x y z
N MET A 1 22.42 -38.20 -2.34
CA MET A 1 22.43 -37.09 -3.32
C MET A 1 21.06 -36.43 -3.26
N PHE A 2 20.92 -35.29 -2.57
CA PHE A 2 19.63 -34.62 -2.41
C PHE A 2 19.74 -33.13 -2.75
N THR A 3 19.14 -32.83 -3.89
CA THR A 3 18.63 -31.56 -4.42
C THR A 3 18.85 -30.28 -3.62
N THR A 4 19.80 -29.50 -4.15
CA THR A 4 19.84 -28.04 -4.37
C THR A 4 19.10 -27.10 -3.39
N ARG A 5 19.95 -26.31 -2.73
CA ARG A 5 19.81 -25.01 -2.02
C ARG A 5 18.77 -23.97 -2.49
N ARG A 6 17.97 -24.23 -3.53
CA ARG A 6 17.01 -23.26 -4.13
C ARG A 6 15.64 -23.25 -3.45
N GLU A 7 15.29 -24.26 -2.66
CA GLU A 7 13.96 -24.34 -2.04
C GLU A 7 13.79 -23.47 -0.78
N VAL A 8 14.89 -23.04 -0.15
CA VAL A 8 14.86 -22.21 1.07
C VAL A 8 14.62 -20.73 0.77
N ALA A 9 14.94 -20.28 -0.45
CA ALA A 9 14.69 -18.90 -0.88
C ALA A 9 13.20 -18.63 -1.17
N ASP A 10 12.45 -19.65 -1.58
CA ASP A 10 11.02 -19.53 -1.92
C ASP A 10 10.11 -19.40 -0.69
N ARG A 11 10.46 -20.05 0.43
CA ARG A 11 9.66 -19.97 1.66
C ARG A 11 9.71 -18.62 2.38
N ARG A 12 10.71 -17.77 2.10
CA ARG A 12 10.80 -16.42 2.68
C ARG A 12 9.95 -15.37 1.95
N SER A 13 9.37 -15.71 0.80
CA SER A 13 8.53 -14.78 0.00
C SER A 13 7.04 -14.82 0.37
N ARG A 14 6.61 -15.72 1.26
CA ARG A 14 5.18 -16.01 1.52
C ARG A 14 4.54 -15.21 2.65
N MET A 15 4.94 -13.94 2.81
CA MET A 15 4.18 -13.00 3.63
C MET A 15 4.19 -11.58 3.03
N ARG A 16 4.19 -11.50 1.69
CA ARG A 16 3.73 -10.32 0.97
C ARG A 16 2.25 -10.53 0.67
N LEU A 17 1.42 -9.53 0.93
CA LEU A 17 -0.04 -9.58 0.73
C LEU A 17 -0.35 -10.14 -0.66
N PHE A 18 -0.91 -11.35 -0.69
CA PHE A 18 -1.02 -12.28 -1.83
C PHE A 18 -1.62 -11.68 -3.13
N LYS A 19 -2.30 -10.53 -3.06
CA LYS A 19 -2.90 -9.84 -4.21
C LYS A 19 -1.91 -8.96 -4.99
N HIS A 20 -0.90 -8.38 -4.34
CA HIS A 20 0.07 -7.50 -4.99
C HIS A 20 1.18 -8.25 -5.73
N THR A 21 1.26 -9.58 -5.54
CA THR A 21 2.27 -10.46 -6.17
C THR A 21 1.64 -11.46 -7.14
N ALA A 22 0.33 -11.39 -7.39
CA ALA A 22 -0.33 -12.25 -8.37
C ALA A 22 0.20 -11.95 -9.78
N ASN A 23 0.39 -13.00 -10.61
CA ASN A 23 0.95 -12.86 -11.96
C ASN A 23 0.18 -11.84 -12.81
N VAL A 24 -1.15 -11.84 -12.71
CA VAL A 24 -2.01 -10.86 -13.42
C VAL A 24 -1.65 -9.41 -13.06
N THR A 25 -1.39 -9.15 -11.78
CA THR A 25 -0.98 -7.82 -11.29
C THR A 25 0.43 -7.46 -11.79
N LEU A 26 1.37 -8.40 -11.72
CA LEU A 26 2.76 -8.18 -12.17
C LEU A 26 2.84 -7.94 -13.69
N ASP A 27 2.06 -8.69 -14.47
CA ASP A 27 2.00 -8.52 -15.91
C ASP A 27 1.40 -7.17 -16.30
N LEU A 28 0.42 -6.68 -15.53
CA LEU A 28 -0.14 -5.34 -15.74
C LEU A 28 0.88 -4.23 -15.39
N LEU A 29 1.61 -4.36 -14.28
CA LEU A 29 2.66 -3.41 -13.89
C LEU A 29 3.77 -3.33 -14.95
N LYS A 30 4.17 -4.47 -15.51
CA LYS A 30 5.12 -4.53 -16.63
C LYS A 30 4.58 -3.86 -17.90
N LYS A 31 3.30 -4.03 -18.21
CA LYS A 31 2.66 -3.34 -19.35
C LYS A 31 2.65 -1.82 -19.19
N PHE A 32 2.47 -1.33 -17.96
CA PHE A 32 2.61 0.10 -17.67
C PHE A 32 4.06 0.58 -17.63
N GLY A 33 5.04 -0.33 -17.70
CA GLY A 33 6.47 -0.01 -17.62
C GLY A 33 6.93 0.44 -16.24
N TRP A 34 6.22 0.01 -15.19
CA TRP A 34 6.54 0.41 -13.81
C TRP A 34 7.53 -0.56 -13.17
N ASP A 35 8.59 0.00 -12.59
CA ASP A 35 9.55 -0.77 -11.80
C ASP A 35 8.97 -1.11 -10.43
N ILE A 36 9.08 -2.38 -10.05
CA ILE A 36 8.58 -2.90 -8.78
C ILE A 36 9.70 -2.81 -7.75
N ILE A 37 9.54 -1.93 -6.78
CA ILE A 37 10.48 -1.78 -5.66
C ILE A 37 10.24 -2.92 -4.65
N ASP A 38 11.31 -3.63 -4.29
CA ASP A 38 11.24 -4.69 -3.27
C ASP A 38 10.94 -4.08 -1.90
N HIS A 39 9.76 -4.41 -1.35
CA HIS A 39 9.36 -3.99 -0.02
C HIS A 39 9.49 -5.16 0.98
N PRO A 40 10.07 -4.94 2.17
CA PRO A 40 10.15 -5.97 3.19
C PRO A 40 8.75 -6.36 3.72
N PRO A 41 8.54 -7.61 4.16
CA PRO A 41 7.33 -7.97 4.89
C PRO A 41 7.23 -7.15 6.19
N TYR A 42 6.08 -6.51 6.42
CA TYR A 42 5.79 -5.74 7.65
C TYR A 42 6.78 -4.61 7.98
N SER A 43 7.10 -3.74 7.01
CA SER A 43 7.80 -2.47 7.26
C SER A 43 6.84 -1.27 7.21
N PRO A 44 6.01 -1.04 8.25
CA PRO A 44 5.13 0.13 8.32
C PRO A 44 5.89 1.45 8.47
N ASP A 45 7.16 1.43 8.88
CA ASP A 45 8.03 2.58 9.07
C ASP A 45 8.69 3.10 7.78
N VAL A 46 8.86 2.23 6.78
CA VAL A 46 9.58 2.55 5.53
C VAL A 46 8.65 3.11 4.44
N ALA A 47 7.33 2.93 4.58
CA ALA A 47 6.36 3.42 3.61
C ALA A 47 6.03 4.90 3.85
N PRO A 48 6.25 5.80 2.86
CA PRO A 48 5.83 7.21 2.97
C PRO A 48 4.32 7.34 3.25
N SER A 49 3.53 6.40 2.75
CA SER A 49 2.07 6.38 2.91
C SER A 49 1.61 6.14 4.35
N SER A 50 2.37 5.43 5.18
CA SER A 50 1.96 5.13 6.58
C SER A 50 1.84 6.42 7.42
N HIS A 51 2.72 7.37 7.17
CA HIS A 51 2.73 8.68 7.80
C HIS A 51 1.49 9.51 7.40
N MET A 52 1.12 9.47 6.11
CA MET A 52 -0.09 10.10 5.59
C MET A 52 -1.36 9.53 6.25
N PHE A 53 -1.45 8.21 6.41
CA PHE A 53 -2.61 7.57 7.05
C PHE A 53 -2.76 7.93 8.53
N LEU A 54 -1.66 8.14 9.26
CA LEU A 54 -1.72 8.60 10.64
C LEU A 54 -2.29 10.02 10.74
N ALA A 55 -1.88 10.91 9.83
CA ALA A 55 -2.42 12.27 9.77
C ALA A 55 -3.90 12.27 9.39
N LEU A 56 -4.29 11.49 8.36
CA LEU A 56 -5.69 11.36 7.96
C LEU A 56 -6.55 10.79 9.09
N LYS A 57 -6.07 9.78 9.82
CA LYS A 57 -6.79 9.20 10.96
C LYS A 57 -7.01 10.22 12.08
N LYS A 58 -6.05 11.13 12.32
CA LYS A 58 -6.23 12.24 13.26
C LYS A 58 -7.29 13.23 12.77
N HIS A 59 -7.29 13.54 11.46
CA HIS A 59 -8.26 14.46 10.85
C HIS A 59 -9.70 13.93 10.83
N LEU A 60 -9.86 12.63 10.60
CA LEU A 60 -11.15 11.94 10.63
C LEU A 60 -11.59 11.55 12.05
N GLY A 61 -10.68 11.62 13.02
CA GLY A 61 -10.95 11.24 14.40
C GLY A 61 -12.07 12.07 15.01
N GLY A 62 -13.12 11.40 15.50
CA GLY A 62 -14.27 12.06 16.14
C GLY A 62 -15.34 12.57 15.17
N LYS A 63 -15.17 12.42 13.85
CA LYS A 63 -16.22 12.73 12.87
C LYS A 63 -17.08 11.49 12.63
N THR A 64 -18.40 11.66 12.69
CA THR A 64 -19.38 10.65 12.28
C THR A 64 -19.94 11.06 10.92
N PHE A 65 -19.95 10.13 9.97
CA PHE A 65 -20.49 10.35 8.64
C PHE A 65 -21.70 9.46 8.43
N GLU A 66 -22.71 9.96 7.73
CA GLU A 66 -23.95 9.22 7.48
C GLU A 66 -23.87 8.42 6.17
N SER A 67 -22.93 8.77 5.29
CA SER A 67 -22.72 8.08 4.01
C SER A 67 -21.26 8.03 3.57
N ASP A 68 -20.93 7.05 2.73
CA ASP A 68 -19.61 6.93 2.10
C ASP A 68 -19.28 8.14 1.22
N ALA A 69 -20.29 8.81 0.65
CA ALA A 69 -20.10 9.99 -0.18
C ALA A 69 -19.56 11.17 0.64
N GLU A 70 -20.01 11.34 1.88
CA GLU A 70 -19.50 12.36 2.80
C GLU A 70 -18.06 12.07 3.20
N VAL A 71 -17.74 10.81 3.49
CA VAL A 71 -16.36 10.38 3.79
C VAL A 71 -15.44 10.68 2.61
N GLN A 72 -15.85 10.33 1.38
CA GLN A 72 -15.07 10.59 0.18
C GLN A 72 -14.83 12.09 -0.03
N LYS A 73 -15.86 12.92 0.19
CA LYS A 73 -15.74 14.38 0.07
C LYS A 73 -14.74 14.94 1.08
N GLU A 74 -14.83 14.51 2.34
CA GLU A 74 -13.94 14.97 3.41
C GLU A 74 -12.48 14.56 3.16
N VAL A 75 -12.25 13.31 2.76
CA VAL A 75 -10.90 12.81 2.44
C VAL A 75 -10.30 13.56 1.26
N ASN A 76 -11.08 13.80 0.19
CA ASN A 76 -10.61 14.56 -0.96
C ASN A 76 -10.29 16.01 -0.60
N THR A 77 -11.10 16.63 0.27
CA THR A 77 -10.85 17.99 0.75
C THR A 77 -9.53 18.03 1.52
N TRP A 78 -9.35 17.11 2.47
CA TRP A 78 -8.12 17.00 3.26
C TRP A 78 -6.87 16.76 2.40
N LEU A 79 -6.94 15.92 1.37
CA LEU A 79 -5.81 15.68 0.46
C LEU A 79 -5.38 16.97 -0.26
N ARG A 80 -6.34 17.77 -0.74
CA ARG A 80 -6.06 19.05 -1.42
C ARG A 80 -5.43 20.08 -0.48
N GLU A 81 -5.90 20.12 0.77
CA GLU A 81 -5.31 20.98 1.81
C GLU A 81 -3.89 20.52 2.20
N ALA A 82 -3.65 19.21 2.24
CA ALA A 82 -2.35 18.63 2.57
C ALA A 82 -1.28 18.88 1.48
N ASP A 83 -1.68 18.95 0.21
CA ASP A 83 -0.80 19.19 -0.93
C ASP A 83 -0.45 20.69 -1.13
N GLY A 84 -1.00 21.59 -0.29
CA GLY A 84 -0.66 23.02 -0.30
C GLY A 84 -1.31 23.82 -1.44
N GLU A 85 -2.31 23.26 -2.11
CA GLU A 85 -3.14 23.98 -3.08
C GLU A 85 -4.23 24.77 -2.35
N SER A 86 -3.84 25.88 -1.73
CA SER A 86 -4.74 26.95 -1.27
C SER A 86 -4.95 28.01 -2.33
#